data_AF-A0A6L8MJK8-F1
#
_entry.id   AF-A0A6L8MJK8-F1
#
_cell.length_a   1.000
_cell.length_b   1.000
_cell.length_c   1.000
_cell.angle_alpha   90.00
_cell.angle_beta   90.00
_cell.angle_gamma   90.00
#
_symmetry.space_group_name_H-M   'P 1'
#
loop_
_entity.id
_entity.type
_entity.pdbx_description
1 polymer ?
#
loop_
_entity_poly.entity_id
_entity_poly.type
_entity_poly.pdbx_seq_one_letter_code
_entity_poly.pdbx_strand_id
1 'polypeptide(L)'
;MAREDELRDYANLSHAYAWHRAGIQNPPKTPDEPAFVSALLSAQIIQGMRDILSRHAPKGTTVLTQGIFTHQTPKVKTPRAPNSVEIGDLMFVHIEYAGGAPATGRALLLQAKTTSTSQTGSLASGNQSWQFMLYRDWDKFTGTSRLPKQPPMGTGDWDFHPTPPATTTAQSGSGYITIFKDEAYTTTAHAKQWAAPVLHGTHHSVLSIGFPNTCTWSIGASPGTKTKPRDGVDCPDDFGKAFSDFLDGITGREFTPGTPAATDHWSVFVNFMLAAAATSSLRYNYNSKNQDITSEPRGITMSFSSKVAQNFQTLSTYPTLHNDATSRIVSIILSGGNGNSDTGGNGTPDMPIEEEPTSGAGHVPILLVVTINDEPSTSD
;
A
#
# COMPACT_ATOMS: atom_id res chain seq x y z
N MET A 1 25.01 -1.89 -3.46
CA MET A 1 24.27 -0.61 -3.51
C MET A 1 23.50 -0.51 -2.19
N ALA A 2 23.21 0.70 -1.68
CA ALA A 2 22.44 0.82 -0.44
C ALA A 2 20.96 0.53 -0.72
N ARG A 3 20.21 0.01 0.28
CA ARG A 3 18.78 -0.31 0.16
C ARG A 3 17.98 0.89 -0.34
N GLU A 4 18.28 2.07 0.20
CA GLU A 4 17.64 3.33 -0.16
C GLU A 4 17.83 3.67 -1.65
N ASP A 5 19.04 3.49 -2.19
CA ASP A 5 19.33 3.78 -3.59
C ASP A 5 18.55 2.84 -4.53
N GLU A 6 18.49 1.54 -4.20
CA GLU A 6 17.73 0.57 -5.00
C GLU A 6 16.22 0.84 -4.96
N LEU A 7 15.69 1.24 -3.80
CA LEU A 7 14.28 1.65 -3.65
C LEU A 7 13.98 2.96 -4.38
N ARG A 8 14.96 3.87 -4.46
CA ARG A 8 14.85 5.10 -5.25
C ARG A 8 14.78 4.79 -6.74
N ASP A 9 15.64 3.90 -7.22
CA ASP A 9 15.63 3.43 -8.60
C ASP A 9 14.31 2.71 -8.94
N TYR A 10 13.76 1.95 -8.00
CA TYR A 10 12.43 1.34 -8.13
C TYR A 10 11.32 2.38 -8.33
N ALA A 11 11.32 3.46 -7.55
CA ALA A 11 10.33 4.53 -7.70
C ALA A 11 10.45 5.24 -9.07
N ASN A 12 11.68 5.48 -9.54
CA ASN A 12 11.96 6.03 -10.86
C ASN A 12 11.52 5.09 -11.99
N LEU A 13 11.70 3.78 -11.82
CA LEU A 13 11.22 2.77 -12.77
C LEU A 13 9.70 2.73 -12.83
N SER A 14 9.00 2.84 -11.70
CA SER A 14 7.52 2.88 -11.69
C SER A 14 6.98 4.12 -12.39
N HIS A 15 7.65 5.26 -12.21
CA HIS A 15 7.35 6.51 -12.92
C HIS A 15 7.55 6.37 -14.44
N ALA A 16 8.68 5.78 -14.86
CA ALA A 16 8.95 5.46 -16.27
C ALA A 16 7.87 4.57 -16.86
N TYR A 17 7.46 3.56 -16.11
CA TYR A 17 6.44 2.63 -16.55
C TYR A 17 5.07 3.30 -16.75
N ALA A 18 4.69 4.24 -15.87
CA ALA A 18 3.47 5.02 -16.03
C ALA A 18 3.47 5.83 -17.34
N TRP A 19 4.58 6.51 -17.63
CA TRP A 19 4.76 7.28 -18.88
C TRP A 19 4.78 6.39 -20.11
N HIS A 20 5.50 5.28 -20.06
CA HIS A 20 5.54 4.30 -21.14
C HIS A 20 4.13 3.80 -21.48
N ARG A 21 3.34 3.41 -20.47
CA ARG A 21 1.95 2.97 -20.68
C ARG A 21 1.06 4.06 -21.25
N ALA A 22 1.19 5.30 -20.79
CA ALA A 22 0.43 6.44 -21.33
C ALA A 22 0.79 6.72 -22.81
N GLY A 23 2.09 6.64 -23.15
CA GLY A 23 2.64 6.95 -24.46
C GLY A 23 2.48 5.87 -25.54
N ILE A 24 2.50 4.58 -25.18
CA ILE A 24 2.34 3.48 -26.17
C ILE A 24 0.97 3.50 -26.82
N GLN A 25 -0.09 3.78 -26.06
CA GLN A 25 -1.44 3.47 -26.53
C GLN A 25 -2.16 4.67 -27.13
N ASN A 26 -1.81 5.92 -26.78
CA ASN A 26 -2.41 7.13 -27.36
C ASN A 26 -1.54 8.39 -27.16
N PRO A 27 -0.60 8.74 -28.05
CA PRO A 27 0.04 10.05 -28.03
C PRO A 27 -1.02 11.15 -28.31
N PRO A 28 -1.08 12.27 -27.55
CA PRO A 28 -0.17 12.76 -26.52
C PRO A 28 -0.77 12.66 -25.09
N LYS A 29 -1.19 11.47 -24.64
CA LYS A 29 -1.70 11.32 -23.26
C LYS A 29 -0.56 11.33 -22.24
N THR A 30 -0.77 12.04 -21.15
CA THR A 30 0.10 12.07 -19.96
C THR A 30 -0.52 11.23 -18.84
N PRO A 31 0.28 10.51 -18.03
CA PRO A 31 -0.25 9.83 -16.85
C PRO A 31 -0.83 10.83 -15.85
N ASP A 32 -1.94 10.45 -15.20
CA ASP A 32 -2.50 11.16 -14.06
C ASP A 32 -2.02 10.54 -12.73
N GLU A 33 -2.40 11.14 -11.60
CA GLU A 33 -2.05 10.66 -10.26
C GLU A 33 -2.41 9.16 -10.05
N PRO A 34 -3.64 8.70 -10.38
CA PRO A 34 -3.99 7.27 -10.36
C PRO A 34 -3.06 6.38 -11.20
N ALA A 35 -2.61 6.85 -12.36
CA ALA A 35 -1.72 6.09 -13.24
C ALA A 35 -0.35 5.84 -12.62
N PHE A 36 0.20 6.81 -11.90
CA PHE A 36 1.47 6.62 -11.19
C PHE A 36 1.34 5.62 -10.04
N VAL A 37 0.29 5.74 -9.23
CA VAL A 37 0.03 4.79 -8.13
C VAL A 37 -0.22 3.38 -8.67
N SER A 38 -0.99 3.24 -9.74
CA SER A 38 -1.22 1.92 -10.36
C SER A 38 0.05 1.30 -10.92
N ALA A 39 0.94 2.10 -11.50
CA ALA A 39 2.23 1.64 -12.02
C ALA A 39 3.13 1.11 -10.90
N LEU A 40 3.23 1.84 -9.77
CA LEU A 40 3.96 1.43 -8.56
C LEU A 40 3.49 0.06 -8.02
N LEU A 41 2.19 -0.22 -8.11
CA LEU A 41 1.56 -1.42 -7.58
C LEU A 41 1.38 -2.55 -8.60
N SER A 42 1.82 -2.33 -9.84
CA SER A 42 1.64 -3.31 -10.91
C SER A 42 2.46 -4.57 -10.68
N ALA A 43 1.95 -5.72 -11.14
CA ALA A 43 2.65 -7.00 -11.00
C ALA A 43 4.04 -7.00 -11.67
N GLN A 44 4.19 -6.26 -12.78
CA GLN A 44 5.46 -6.13 -13.50
C GLN A 44 6.53 -5.37 -12.70
N ILE A 45 6.10 -4.45 -11.84
CA ILE A 45 6.99 -3.61 -11.05
C ILE A 45 7.25 -4.26 -9.69
N ILE A 46 6.23 -4.81 -9.02
CA ILE A 46 6.30 -5.33 -7.64
C ILE A 46 7.33 -6.46 -7.43
N GLN A 47 7.67 -7.21 -8.48
CA GLN A 47 8.72 -8.23 -8.41
C GLN A 47 10.09 -7.59 -8.14
N GLY A 48 10.37 -6.42 -8.72
CA GLY A 48 11.59 -5.67 -8.45
C GLY A 48 11.70 -5.25 -6.98
N MET A 49 10.58 -4.81 -6.37
CA MET A 49 10.52 -4.52 -4.94
C MET A 49 10.88 -5.75 -4.12
N ARG A 50 10.30 -6.92 -4.46
CA ARG A 50 10.59 -8.17 -3.77
C ARG A 50 12.06 -8.51 -3.79
N ASP A 51 12.68 -8.41 -4.97
CA ASP A 51 14.08 -8.76 -5.17
C ASP A 51 15.00 -7.82 -4.37
N ILE A 52 14.72 -6.52 -4.38
CA ILE A 52 15.46 -5.52 -3.58
C ILE A 52 15.34 -5.86 -2.10
N LEU A 53 14.12 -6.01 -1.58
CA LEU A 53 13.91 -6.27 -0.16
C LEU A 53 14.51 -7.60 0.29
N SER A 54 14.41 -8.66 -0.54
CA SER A 54 14.99 -9.97 -0.23
C SER A 54 16.52 -9.93 -0.16
N ARG A 55 17.19 -9.08 -0.96
CA ARG A 55 18.65 -8.89 -0.89
C ARG A 55 19.10 -8.22 0.41
N HIS A 56 18.26 -7.35 0.96
CA HIS A 56 18.57 -6.57 2.16
C HIS A 56 18.00 -7.17 3.45
N ALA A 57 17.18 -8.21 3.36
CA ALA A 57 16.63 -8.89 4.51
C ALA A 57 17.70 -9.71 5.26
N PRO A 58 17.57 -9.88 6.59
CA PRO A 58 18.41 -10.81 7.34
C PRO A 58 18.38 -12.22 6.75
N LYS A 59 19.45 -12.99 6.97
CA LYS A 59 19.47 -14.41 6.57
C LYS A 59 18.37 -15.16 7.32
N GLY A 60 17.65 -16.04 6.61
CA GLY A 60 16.50 -16.76 7.18
C GLY A 60 15.20 -15.95 7.16
N THR A 61 15.19 -14.74 6.61
CA THR A 61 13.96 -13.97 6.41
C THR A 61 13.38 -14.24 5.03
N THR A 62 12.14 -14.74 4.97
CA THR A 62 11.34 -14.77 3.74
C THR A 62 10.62 -13.44 3.57
N VAL A 63 10.73 -12.84 2.38
CA VAL A 63 10.05 -11.58 2.03
C VAL A 63 9.00 -11.81 0.96
N LEU A 64 7.79 -11.35 1.22
CA LEU A 64 6.68 -11.34 0.28
C LEU A 64 6.25 -9.90 0.02
N THR A 65 5.90 -9.60 -1.23
CA THR A 65 5.43 -8.28 -1.64
C THR A 65 4.20 -8.41 -2.52
N GLN A 66 3.23 -7.51 -2.35
CA GLN A 66 2.02 -7.46 -3.15
C GLN A 66 1.56 -6.02 -3.37
N GLY A 67 1.18 -5.70 -4.60
CA GLY A 67 0.55 -4.43 -4.97
C GLY A 67 -0.89 -4.65 -5.38
N ILE A 68 -1.79 -3.76 -4.94
CA ILE A 68 -3.22 -3.82 -5.22
C ILE A 68 -3.74 -2.42 -5.38
N PHE A 69 -4.29 -2.13 -6.54
CA PHE A 69 -4.72 -0.80 -6.90
C PHE A 69 -6.24 -0.69 -6.93
N THR A 70 -6.80 0.35 -6.33
CA THR A 70 -8.20 0.70 -6.52
C THR A 70 -8.37 2.21 -6.56
N HIS A 71 -9.12 2.67 -7.55
CA HIS A 71 -9.36 4.09 -7.74
C HIS A 71 -10.55 4.58 -6.89
N GLN A 72 -10.37 5.73 -6.25
CA GLN A 72 -11.39 6.60 -5.63
C GLN A 72 -12.19 6.05 -4.44
N THR A 73 -11.67 5.06 -3.73
CA THR A 73 -12.32 4.48 -2.54
C THR A 73 -11.27 3.99 -1.54
N PRO A 74 -11.60 3.89 -0.24
CA PRO A 74 -12.87 4.25 0.39
C PRO A 74 -13.02 5.75 0.69
N LYS A 75 -14.26 6.17 0.95
CA LYS A 75 -14.60 7.56 1.31
C LYS A 75 -15.12 7.67 2.73
N VAL A 76 -14.79 8.78 3.36
CA VAL A 76 -15.15 9.14 4.73
C VAL A 76 -15.79 10.52 4.79
N LYS A 77 -16.63 10.74 5.79
CA LYS A 77 -17.22 12.04 6.07
C LYS A 77 -16.92 12.45 7.51
N THR A 78 -16.22 13.57 7.66
CA THR A 78 -16.01 14.22 8.96
C THR A 78 -17.18 15.16 9.27
N PRO A 79 -17.42 15.51 10.56
CA PRO A 79 -18.47 16.46 10.94
C PRO A 79 -18.35 17.83 10.28
N ARG A 80 -17.11 18.25 9.98
CA ARG A 80 -16.82 19.57 9.38
C ARG A 80 -16.98 19.59 7.86
N ALA A 81 -16.85 18.44 7.18
CA ALA A 81 -16.84 18.38 5.73
C ALA A 81 -18.27 18.32 5.14
N PRO A 82 -18.61 19.18 4.16
CA PRO A 82 -19.91 19.15 3.50
C PRO A 82 -20.10 17.87 2.67
N ASN A 83 -19.02 17.40 2.05
CA ASN A 83 -18.97 16.21 1.20
C ASN A 83 -18.02 15.17 1.80
N SER A 84 -18.19 13.90 1.42
CA SER A 84 -17.20 12.87 1.75
C SER A 84 -15.93 13.04 0.92
N VAL A 85 -14.78 12.76 1.54
CA VAL A 85 -13.46 12.75 0.90
C VAL A 85 -12.89 11.35 0.88
N GLU A 86 -11.95 11.10 -0.03
CA GLU A 86 -11.17 9.86 -0.04
C GLU A 86 -10.25 9.84 1.18
N ILE A 87 -10.14 8.67 1.82
CA ILE A 87 -9.31 8.57 3.03
C ILE A 87 -7.81 8.57 2.68
N GLY A 88 -7.43 8.16 1.48
CA GLY A 88 -6.05 8.15 0.99
C GLY A 88 -5.96 7.51 -0.39
N ASP A 89 -4.83 7.73 -1.08
CA ASP A 89 -4.58 7.20 -2.43
C ASP A 89 -3.65 5.99 -2.42
N LEU A 90 -2.91 5.77 -1.34
CA LEU A 90 -1.97 4.67 -1.19
C LEU A 90 -1.79 4.31 0.28
N MET A 91 -1.66 3.04 0.59
CA MET A 91 -1.35 2.56 1.92
C MET A 91 -0.16 1.60 1.85
N PHE A 92 0.90 1.93 2.58
CA PHE A 92 1.96 0.98 2.87
C PHE A 92 1.54 0.14 4.06
N VAL A 93 1.76 -1.17 3.96
CA VAL A 93 1.55 -2.11 5.07
C VAL A 93 2.77 -3.02 5.14
N HIS A 94 3.34 -3.13 6.33
CA HIS A 94 4.36 -4.12 6.64
C HIS A 94 3.85 -4.99 7.78
N ILE A 95 3.89 -6.31 7.59
CA ILE A 95 3.59 -7.30 8.63
C ILE A 95 4.83 -8.14 8.84
N GLU A 96 5.26 -8.23 10.09
CA GLU A 96 6.38 -9.08 10.48
C GLU A 96 5.87 -10.26 11.32
N TYR A 97 6.34 -11.44 10.95
CA TYR A 97 6.17 -12.67 11.70
C TYR A 97 7.54 -13.14 12.18
N ALA A 98 7.72 -13.18 13.50
CA ALA A 98 8.87 -13.81 14.13
C ALA A 98 8.41 -15.13 14.76
N GLY A 99 9.19 -16.20 14.58
CA GLY A 99 8.91 -17.51 15.19
C GLY A 99 8.60 -17.39 16.68
N GLY A 100 7.52 -18.03 17.14
CA GLY A 100 7.07 -17.99 18.53
C GLY A 100 6.43 -16.69 19.02
N ALA A 101 6.51 -15.58 18.28
CA ALA A 101 5.97 -14.28 18.68
C ALA A 101 4.66 -13.92 17.96
N PRO A 102 3.77 -13.13 18.57
CA PRO A 102 2.65 -12.51 17.87
C PRO A 102 3.15 -11.65 16.69
N ALA A 103 2.40 -11.66 15.59
CA ALA A 103 2.70 -10.83 14.45
C ALA A 103 2.64 -9.34 14.83
N THR A 104 3.58 -8.56 14.34
CA THR A 104 3.58 -7.10 14.46
C THR A 104 3.24 -6.48 13.11
N GLY A 105 2.63 -5.31 13.12
CA GLY A 105 2.21 -4.63 11.91
C GLY A 105 2.49 -3.13 11.98
N ARG A 106 2.85 -2.55 10.83
CA ARG A 106 2.91 -1.11 10.63
C ARG A 106 2.21 -0.71 9.35
N ALA A 107 1.48 0.40 9.39
CA ALA A 107 0.80 0.95 8.24
C ALA A 107 0.98 2.46 8.12
N LEU A 108 1.01 2.95 6.87
CA LEU A 108 1.13 4.37 6.55
C LEU A 108 0.19 4.71 5.39
N LEU A 109 -0.77 5.60 5.65
CA LEU A 109 -1.74 6.06 4.67
C LEU A 109 -1.24 7.36 4.00
N LEU A 110 -1.21 7.38 2.68
CA LEU A 110 -0.61 8.45 1.89
C LEU A 110 -1.63 9.07 0.96
N GLN A 111 -1.65 10.41 0.94
CA GLN A 111 -2.33 11.18 -0.09
C GLN A 111 -1.33 11.58 -1.17
N ALA A 112 -1.54 11.10 -2.40
CA ALA A 112 -0.73 11.42 -3.55
C ALA A 112 -1.09 12.79 -4.14
N LYS A 113 -0.08 13.48 -4.68
CA LYS A 113 -0.23 14.70 -5.48
C LYS A 113 0.82 14.76 -6.58
N THR A 114 0.39 15.01 -7.82
CA THR A 114 1.33 15.30 -8.92
C THR A 114 1.74 16.76 -8.95
N THR A 115 3.04 17.05 -9.00
CA THR A 115 3.60 18.40 -8.89
C THR A 115 4.97 18.49 -9.58
N SER A 116 5.48 19.70 -9.82
CA SER A 116 6.84 19.92 -10.35
C SER A 116 7.92 20.08 -9.28
N THR A 117 7.51 20.16 -8.02
CA THR A 117 8.41 20.30 -6.85
C THR A 117 8.02 19.29 -5.79
N SER A 118 8.88 19.02 -4.81
CA SER A 118 8.54 18.13 -3.70
C SER A 118 7.43 18.67 -2.77
N GLN A 119 6.90 19.87 -3.00
CA GLN A 119 5.73 20.42 -2.30
C GLN A 119 4.44 20.15 -3.07
N THR A 120 3.34 19.88 -2.35
CA THR A 120 2.02 19.64 -2.94
C THR A 120 1.41 20.86 -3.64
N GLY A 121 1.90 22.06 -3.34
CA GLY A 121 1.21 23.31 -3.63
C GLY A 121 -0.04 23.50 -2.76
N SER A 122 -0.82 24.54 -3.04
CA SER A 122 -2.03 24.87 -2.27
C SER A 122 -3.10 23.79 -2.39
N LEU A 123 -3.58 23.31 -1.23
CA LEU A 123 -4.67 22.34 -1.08
C LEU A 123 -5.97 23.02 -0.62
N ALA A 124 -6.09 24.34 -0.79
CA ALA A 124 -7.22 25.12 -0.26
C ALA A 124 -8.56 24.93 -1.01
N SER A 125 -8.54 24.29 -2.19
CA SER A 125 -9.73 24.17 -3.03
C SER A 125 -10.50 22.87 -2.81
N GLY A 126 -11.83 22.98 -2.71
CA GLY A 126 -12.75 21.84 -2.76
C GLY A 126 -12.43 20.75 -1.73
N ASN A 127 -12.53 19.49 -2.16
CA ASN A 127 -12.32 18.32 -1.29
C ASN A 127 -10.88 18.19 -0.76
N GLN A 128 -9.89 18.80 -1.42
CA GLN A 128 -8.49 18.75 -0.95
C GLN A 128 -8.33 19.43 0.40
N SER A 129 -9.06 20.52 0.63
CA SER A 129 -9.01 21.24 1.92
C SER A 129 -9.53 20.39 3.08
N TRP A 130 -10.58 19.60 2.83
CA TRP A 130 -11.17 18.70 3.81
C TRP A 130 -10.30 17.49 4.07
N GLN A 131 -9.65 16.96 3.04
CA GLN A 131 -8.69 15.88 3.16
C GLN A 131 -7.42 16.33 3.90
N PHE A 132 -6.94 17.55 3.64
CA PHE A 132 -5.88 18.18 4.43
C PHE A 132 -6.25 18.26 5.91
N MET A 133 -7.46 18.76 6.23
CA MET A 133 -7.91 18.83 7.62
C MET A 133 -8.09 17.45 8.26
N LEU A 134 -8.53 16.44 7.50
CA LEU A 134 -8.59 15.05 7.98
C LEU A 134 -7.20 14.55 8.39
N TYR A 135 -6.17 14.74 7.58
CA TYR A 135 -4.80 14.27 7.91
C TYR A 135 -4.15 15.11 9.00
N ARG A 136 -4.50 16.40 9.08
CA ARG A 136 -4.00 17.29 10.14
C ARG A 136 -4.58 16.92 11.50
N ASP A 137 -5.88 16.68 11.57
CA ASP A 137 -6.59 16.64 12.85
C ASP A 137 -7.07 15.22 13.22
N TRP A 138 -7.18 14.31 12.26
CA TRP A 138 -7.76 12.96 12.42
C TRP A 138 -9.11 12.96 13.14
N ASP A 139 -9.94 13.99 12.89
CA ASP A 139 -11.31 14.06 13.41
C ASP A 139 -12.05 12.75 13.23
N LYS A 140 -12.91 12.43 14.21
CA LYS A 140 -13.85 11.31 14.08
C LYS A 140 -14.63 11.40 12.77
N PHE A 141 -14.87 10.27 12.13
CA PHE A 141 -15.53 10.21 10.84
C PHE A 141 -16.42 9.00 10.67
N THR A 142 -17.33 9.07 9.70
CA THR A 142 -18.15 7.93 9.26
C THR A 142 -17.69 7.45 7.89
N GLY A 143 -17.78 6.15 7.64
CA GLY A 143 -17.61 5.61 6.29
C GLY A 143 -18.83 5.95 5.42
N THR A 144 -18.60 6.29 4.15
CA THR A 144 -19.70 6.63 3.22
C THR A 144 -19.70 5.79 1.96
N SER A 145 -18.52 5.39 1.46
CA SER A 145 -18.40 4.53 0.28
C SER A 145 -17.32 3.50 0.55
N ARG A 146 -17.71 2.23 0.45
CA ARG A 146 -16.82 1.07 0.55
C ARG A 146 -16.06 0.93 1.88
N LEU A 147 -16.37 1.77 2.86
CA LEU A 147 -16.03 1.65 4.26
C LEU A 147 -17.35 1.61 5.06
N PRO A 148 -17.50 0.68 6.02
CA PRO A 148 -18.66 0.66 6.91
C PRO A 148 -18.86 2.01 7.59
N LYS A 149 -20.13 2.40 7.76
CA LYS A 149 -20.49 3.69 8.39
C LYS A 149 -19.83 3.85 9.77
N GLN A 150 -19.71 2.75 10.51
CA GLN A 150 -19.13 2.65 11.85
C GLN A 150 -18.14 1.48 11.89
N PRO A 151 -17.17 1.47 12.81
CA PRO A 151 -16.27 0.33 12.98
C PRO A 151 -17.06 -0.95 13.32
N PRO A 152 -16.75 -2.10 12.71
CA PRO A 152 -17.53 -3.34 12.89
C PRO A 152 -17.69 -3.82 14.34
N MET A 153 -16.75 -3.46 15.23
CA MET A 153 -16.72 -3.94 16.62
C MET A 153 -17.04 -2.86 17.67
N GLY A 154 -17.44 -1.65 17.25
CA GLY A 154 -17.64 -0.52 18.16
C GLY A 154 -18.97 0.18 18.00
N THR A 155 -19.31 1.03 18.98
CA THR A 155 -20.41 1.99 18.87
C THR A 155 -19.85 3.37 18.54
N GLY A 156 -20.39 4.03 17.51
CA GLY A 156 -20.03 5.41 17.15
C GLY A 156 -19.18 5.56 15.89
N ASP A 157 -18.55 6.72 15.75
CA ASP A 157 -17.74 7.08 14.59
C ASP A 157 -16.35 6.44 14.67
N TRP A 158 -15.72 6.24 13.52
CA TRP A 158 -14.30 5.87 13.45
C TRP A 158 -13.46 6.94 14.14
N ASP A 159 -12.46 6.52 14.89
CA ASP A 159 -11.60 7.41 15.67
C ASP A 159 -10.17 6.89 15.63
N PHE A 160 -9.32 7.55 14.86
CA PHE A 160 -7.91 7.15 14.76
C PHE A 160 -7.07 7.82 15.85
N HIS A 161 -7.64 8.52 16.81
CA HIS A 161 -6.86 8.92 17.97
C HIS A 161 -6.47 7.68 18.78
N PRO A 162 -5.19 7.57 19.17
CA PRO A 162 -4.73 6.45 19.94
C PRO A 162 -5.37 6.45 21.34
N THR A 163 -5.70 5.26 21.86
CA THR A 163 -6.13 5.13 23.26
C THR A 163 -4.91 5.22 24.18
N PRO A 164 -4.93 6.03 25.26
CA PRO A 164 -3.83 6.07 26.22
C PRO A 164 -3.61 4.70 26.92
N PRO A 165 -2.36 4.32 27.25
CA PRO A 165 -1.09 5.00 26.96
C PRO A 165 -0.50 4.55 25.61
N ALA A 166 -0.63 5.37 24.57
CA ALA A 166 -0.02 5.07 23.29
C ALA A 166 1.30 5.81 23.09
N THR A 167 2.24 5.12 22.45
CA THR A 167 3.58 5.63 22.12
C THR A 167 3.60 6.43 20.81
N THR A 168 2.60 6.28 19.94
CA THR A 168 2.51 6.94 18.63
C THR A 168 1.32 7.89 18.54
N THR A 169 1.43 8.97 17.75
CA THR A 169 0.33 9.90 17.48
C THR A 169 -0.57 9.38 16.35
N ALA A 170 -1.81 9.89 16.25
CA ALA A 170 -2.72 9.57 15.13
C ALA A 170 -2.07 9.88 13.76
N GLN A 171 -1.37 11.02 13.70
CA GLN A 171 -0.68 11.51 12.51
C GLN A 171 0.49 10.62 12.06
N SER A 172 1.03 9.76 12.93
CA SER A 172 2.11 8.83 12.56
C SER A 172 1.65 7.80 11.53
N GLY A 173 0.34 7.58 11.40
CA GLY A 173 -0.26 6.67 10.43
C GLY A 173 -0.58 7.31 9.09
N SER A 174 -0.21 8.57 8.86
CA SER A 174 -0.54 9.28 7.63
C SER A 174 0.52 10.25 7.11
N GLY A 175 0.50 10.52 5.81
CA GLY A 175 1.39 11.49 5.18
C GLY A 175 0.95 11.89 3.78
N TYR A 176 1.78 12.69 3.12
CA TYR A 176 1.62 13.06 1.72
C TYR A 176 2.74 12.45 0.90
N ILE A 177 2.43 12.14 -0.36
CA ILE A 177 3.42 11.73 -1.34
C ILE A 177 3.28 12.62 -2.57
N THR A 178 4.37 13.28 -2.96
CA THR A 178 4.44 14.07 -4.18
C THR A 178 5.12 13.26 -5.27
N ILE A 179 4.55 13.34 -6.47
CA ILE A 179 5.02 12.62 -7.66
C ILE A 179 5.37 13.65 -8.71
N PHE A 180 6.58 13.56 -9.26
CA PHE A 180 7.02 14.48 -10.29
C PHE A 180 6.14 14.32 -11.54
N LYS A 181 5.47 15.40 -11.95
CA LYS A 181 4.39 15.33 -12.92
C LYS A 181 4.84 15.15 -14.37
N ASP A 182 6.08 15.52 -14.71
CA ASP A 182 6.60 15.51 -16.08
C ASP A 182 7.48 14.28 -16.34
N GLU A 183 7.82 14.01 -17.60
CA GLU A 183 8.62 12.84 -18.00
C GLU A 183 10.09 13.00 -17.59
N ALA A 184 10.51 12.44 -16.44
CA ALA A 184 11.84 12.67 -15.86
C ALA A 184 12.52 11.43 -15.27
N TYR A 185 12.08 10.23 -15.63
CA TYR A 185 12.70 9.01 -15.13
C TYR A 185 14.16 8.87 -15.59
N THR A 186 14.96 8.18 -14.76
CA THR A 186 16.25 7.62 -15.14
C THR A 186 16.16 6.12 -14.92
N THR A 187 16.16 5.34 -15.98
CA THR A 187 16.21 3.88 -15.88
C THR A 187 17.66 3.41 -15.94
N THR A 188 18.14 2.73 -14.91
CA THR A 188 19.38 1.94 -14.98
C THR A 188 19.05 0.57 -15.58
N ALA A 189 19.86 0.11 -16.53
CA ALA A 189 19.63 -1.09 -17.34
C ALA A 189 19.74 -2.45 -16.59
N HIS A 190 19.41 -2.51 -15.30
CA HIS A 190 19.71 -3.67 -14.44
C HIS A 190 18.53 -4.59 -14.15
N ALA A 191 17.30 -4.23 -14.52
CA ALA A 191 16.18 -5.17 -14.44
C ALA A 191 16.11 -6.00 -15.72
N LYS A 192 16.36 -7.32 -15.65
CA LYS A 192 16.27 -8.26 -16.79
C LYS A 192 14.93 -8.18 -17.55
N GLN A 193 13.86 -7.80 -16.85
CA GLN A 193 12.51 -7.65 -17.40
C GLN A 193 12.30 -6.34 -18.20
N TRP A 194 13.24 -5.39 -18.12
CA TRP A 194 13.25 -4.11 -18.82
C TRP A 194 14.63 -3.90 -19.45
N ALA A 195 14.96 -4.67 -20.49
CA ALA A 195 16.17 -4.48 -21.28
C ALA A 195 16.09 -3.21 -22.15
N ALA A 196 15.90 -2.06 -21.51
CA ALA A 196 15.91 -0.75 -22.16
C ALA A 196 17.26 -0.06 -21.91
N PRO A 197 17.80 0.67 -22.91
CA PRO A 197 18.93 1.56 -22.68
C PRO A 197 18.59 2.59 -21.60
N VAL A 198 19.62 3.13 -20.92
CA VAL A 198 19.44 4.28 -20.02
C VAL A 198 18.82 5.42 -20.82
N LEU A 199 17.57 5.74 -20.55
CA LEU A 199 16.86 6.85 -21.16
C LEU A 199 16.52 7.83 -20.04
N HIS A 200 17.05 9.04 -20.15
CA HIS A 200 16.59 10.15 -19.35
C HIS A 200 15.32 10.70 -19.96
N GLY A 201 14.27 10.83 -19.14
CA GLY A 201 13.09 11.60 -19.52
C GLY A 201 13.48 13.05 -19.86
N THR A 202 12.71 13.66 -20.75
CA THR A 202 12.96 15.04 -21.26
C THR A 202 13.07 16.10 -20.17
N HIS A 203 12.49 15.86 -18.99
CA HIS A 203 12.44 16.78 -17.86
C HIS A 203 13.35 16.38 -16.68
N HIS A 204 14.29 15.45 -16.88
CA HIS A 204 15.20 14.98 -15.83
C HIS A 204 16.01 16.10 -15.15
N SER A 205 16.45 17.11 -15.89
CA SER A 205 17.17 18.25 -15.32
C SER A 205 16.31 19.06 -14.34
N VAL A 206 15.01 19.17 -14.60
CA VAL A 206 14.05 19.86 -13.73
C VAL A 206 13.81 19.06 -12.45
N LEU A 207 13.70 17.72 -12.57
CA LEU A 207 13.57 16.83 -11.42
C LEU A 207 14.72 17.02 -10.42
N SER A 208 15.97 17.10 -10.92
CA SER A 208 17.15 17.25 -10.05
C SER A 208 17.18 18.55 -9.23
N ILE A 209 16.41 19.56 -9.64
CA ILE A 209 16.28 20.83 -8.92
C ILE A 209 15.14 20.76 -7.89
N GLY A 210 14.02 20.13 -8.26
CA GLY A 210 12.77 20.18 -7.50
C GLY A 210 12.53 19.02 -6.54
N PHE A 211 13.26 17.92 -6.67
CA PHE A 211 13.02 16.69 -5.91
C PHE A 211 14.31 16.15 -5.25
N PRO A 212 14.20 15.57 -4.04
CA PRO A 212 15.33 15.03 -3.30
C PRO A 212 15.98 13.86 -4.05
N ASN A 213 17.31 13.88 -4.12
CA ASN A 213 18.14 12.81 -4.68
C ASN A 213 17.73 12.35 -6.09
N THR A 214 17.10 13.23 -6.88
CA THR A 214 16.58 12.89 -8.22
C THR A 214 15.60 11.70 -8.21
N CYS A 215 14.84 11.57 -7.12
CA CYS A 215 13.73 10.63 -7.05
C CYS A 215 12.45 11.28 -7.57
N THR A 216 11.74 10.60 -8.45
CA THR A 216 10.43 11.04 -8.98
C THR A 216 9.30 11.01 -7.95
N TRP A 217 9.55 10.48 -6.74
CA TRP A 217 8.60 10.38 -5.64
C TRP A 217 9.25 10.90 -4.36
N SER A 218 8.53 11.76 -3.63
CA SER A 218 8.96 12.22 -2.31
C SER A 218 7.81 12.18 -1.31
N ILE A 219 8.12 11.93 -0.04
CA ILE A 219 7.16 11.70 1.04
C ILE A 219 7.34 12.75 2.13
N GLY A 220 6.22 13.21 2.68
CA GLY A 220 6.14 14.17 3.76
C GLY A 220 5.20 13.68 4.86
N ALA A 221 5.47 14.12 6.08
CA ALA A 221 4.60 13.83 7.22
C ALA A 221 3.24 14.52 7.08
N SER A 222 2.27 14.07 7.88
CA SER A 222 0.99 14.78 7.99
C SER A 222 1.16 16.24 8.45
N PRO A 223 0.31 17.15 7.97
CA PRO A 223 0.37 18.56 8.36
C PRO A 223 0.24 18.73 9.89
N GLY A 224 1.05 19.63 10.46
CA GLY A 224 0.95 19.99 11.87
C GLY A 224 -0.29 20.86 12.16
N THR A 225 -0.76 20.89 13.41
CA THR A 225 -2.00 21.59 13.82
C THR A 225 -2.07 23.08 13.46
N LYS A 226 -0.93 23.74 13.27
CA LYS A 226 -0.83 25.17 12.91
C LYS A 226 -0.83 25.45 11.41
N THR A 227 -0.69 24.42 10.57
CA THR A 227 -0.61 24.56 9.11
C THR A 227 -2.00 24.76 8.50
N LYS A 228 -2.05 25.47 7.36
CA LYS A 228 -3.28 25.74 6.62
C LYS A 228 -3.23 25.06 5.24
N PRO A 229 -4.38 24.65 4.68
CA PRO A 229 -4.42 24.00 3.36
C PRO A 229 -3.73 24.81 2.26
N ARG A 230 -3.82 26.15 2.32
CA ARG A 230 -3.20 27.05 1.32
C ARG A 230 -1.67 27.00 1.29
N ASP A 231 -1.05 26.56 2.39
CA ASP A 231 0.39 26.50 2.54
C ASP A 231 0.97 25.23 1.89
N GLY A 232 0.12 24.21 1.66
CA GLY A 232 0.54 22.91 1.14
C GLY A 232 1.25 22.03 2.17
N VAL A 233 1.87 20.97 1.69
CA VAL A 233 2.70 20.04 2.50
C VAL A 233 4.04 19.84 1.81
N ASP A 234 5.12 19.99 2.58
CA ASP A 234 6.48 19.71 2.15
C ASP A 234 6.77 18.20 2.25
N CYS A 235 7.32 17.61 1.19
CA CYS A 235 7.71 16.21 1.16
C CYS A 235 9.24 16.12 0.98
N PRO A 236 10.03 16.25 2.06
CA PRO A 236 11.50 16.38 1.95
C PRO A 236 12.22 15.06 1.70
N ASP A 237 11.63 13.92 2.08
CA ASP A 237 12.27 12.62 1.99
C ASP A 237 12.00 12.00 0.62
N ASP A 238 13.03 11.46 -0.04
CA ASP A 238 12.82 10.64 -1.24
C ASP A 238 12.17 9.28 -0.87
N PHE A 239 11.54 8.63 -1.84
CA PHE A 239 10.86 7.34 -1.62
C PHE A 239 11.77 6.28 -0.99
N GLY A 240 13.04 6.22 -1.41
CA GLY A 240 13.98 5.20 -0.94
C GLY A 240 14.26 5.33 0.56
N LYS A 241 14.50 6.56 1.02
CA LYS A 241 14.65 6.87 2.45
C LYS A 241 13.36 6.62 3.21
N ALA A 242 12.25 7.24 2.79
CA ALA A 242 10.99 7.15 3.54
C ALA A 242 10.44 5.72 3.63
N PHE A 243 10.57 4.91 2.56
CA PHE A 243 10.15 3.51 2.59
C PHE A 243 11.11 2.64 3.42
N SER A 244 12.41 2.94 3.42
CA SER A 244 13.37 2.31 4.34
C SER A 244 13.03 2.60 5.80
N ASP A 245 12.79 3.87 6.14
CA ASP A 245 12.38 4.30 7.49
C ASP A 245 11.07 3.62 7.91
N PHE A 246 10.13 3.42 6.98
CA PHE A 246 8.88 2.69 7.23
C PHE A 246 9.13 1.22 7.60
N LEU A 247 9.97 0.53 6.82
CA LEU A 247 10.32 -0.89 7.05
C LEU A 247 11.13 -1.08 8.34
N ASP A 248 11.94 -0.09 8.73
CA ASP A 248 12.71 -0.11 9.97
C ASP A 248 11.88 0.32 11.19
N GLY A 249 10.59 0.63 10.99
CA GLY A 249 9.66 1.02 12.05
C GLY A 249 9.82 2.45 12.57
N ILE A 250 10.62 3.28 11.89
CA ILE A 250 10.84 4.70 12.23
C ILE A 250 9.60 5.54 11.87
N THR A 251 8.95 5.23 10.74
CA THR A 251 7.73 5.93 10.28
C THR A 251 6.57 4.97 10.06
N GLY A 252 5.34 5.49 10.06
CA GLY A 252 4.12 4.69 10.04
C GLY A 252 3.62 4.37 11.45
N ARG A 253 2.36 3.96 11.56
CA ARG A 253 1.73 3.65 12.84
C ARG A 253 1.56 2.16 13.01
N GLU A 254 1.89 1.69 14.21
CA GLU A 254 1.71 0.30 14.61
C GLU A 254 0.23 -0.11 14.55
N PHE A 255 -0.01 -1.34 14.14
CA PHE A 255 -1.32 -1.97 14.21
C PHE A 255 -1.16 -3.44 14.61
N THR A 256 -2.21 -4.02 15.18
CA THR A 256 -2.26 -5.44 15.53
C THR A 256 -2.83 -6.23 14.34
N PRO A 257 -2.05 -7.06 13.63
CA PRO A 257 -2.56 -7.91 12.56
C PRO A 257 -3.53 -8.97 13.09
N GLY A 258 -4.58 -9.28 12.32
CA GLY A 258 -5.56 -10.29 12.67
C GLY A 258 -6.81 -9.72 13.34
N THR A 259 -7.11 -10.15 14.58
CA THR A 259 -8.33 -9.80 15.31
C THR A 259 -8.04 -8.71 16.34
N PRO A 260 -8.19 -7.41 16.00
CA PRO A 260 -7.89 -6.32 16.92
C PRO A 260 -8.96 -6.17 18.01
N ALA A 261 -8.63 -5.46 19.08
CA ALA A 261 -9.61 -5.02 20.05
C ALA A 261 -10.59 -4.01 19.42
N ALA A 262 -11.85 -4.02 19.88
CA ALA A 262 -12.89 -3.10 19.42
C ALA A 262 -12.50 -1.62 19.54
N THR A 263 -11.66 -1.27 20.51
CA THR A 263 -11.24 0.10 20.81
C THR A 263 -10.09 0.60 19.96
N ASP A 264 -9.40 -0.28 19.22
CA ASP A 264 -8.32 0.12 18.31
C ASP A 264 -8.84 0.22 16.87
N HIS A 265 -9.51 1.33 16.60
CA HIS A 265 -10.10 1.57 15.28
C HIS A 265 -9.07 1.63 14.15
N TRP A 266 -7.80 1.97 14.44
CA TRP A 266 -6.73 1.96 13.43
C TRP A 266 -6.42 0.52 13.00
N SER A 267 -6.19 -0.38 13.95
CA SER A 267 -5.98 -1.80 13.63
C SER A 267 -7.20 -2.42 12.98
N VAL A 268 -8.42 -2.08 13.43
CA VAL A 268 -9.66 -2.52 12.78
C VAL A 268 -9.70 -2.07 11.32
N PHE A 269 -9.35 -0.81 11.05
CA PHE A 269 -9.33 -0.27 9.69
C PHE A 269 -8.30 -0.98 8.80
N VAL A 270 -7.05 -1.13 9.25
CA VAL A 270 -6.00 -1.77 8.45
C VAL A 270 -6.33 -3.22 8.13
N ASN A 271 -6.78 -4.00 9.12
CA ASN A 271 -7.22 -5.38 8.90
C ASN A 271 -8.44 -5.46 7.97
N PHE A 272 -9.38 -4.52 8.08
CA PHE A 272 -10.52 -4.44 7.17
C PHE A 272 -10.08 -4.14 5.73
N MET A 273 -9.13 -3.22 5.51
CA MET A 273 -8.56 -2.94 4.19
C MET A 273 -7.85 -4.17 3.60
N LEU A 274 -7.05 -4.88 4.40
CA LEU A 274 -6.36 -6.10 3.98
C LEU A 274 -7.35 -7.23 3.65
N ALA A 275 -8.38 -7.43 4.48
CA ALA A 275 -9.41 -8.42 4.24
C ALA A 275 -10.20 -8.11 2.96
N ALA A 276 -10.60 -6.84 2.77
CA ALA A 276 -11.29 -6.40 1.56
C ALA A 276 -10.44 -6.61 0.30
N ALA A 277 -9.12 -6.40 0.40
CA ALA A 277 -8.18 -6.64 -0.69
C ALA A 277 -7.91 -8.15 -0.95
N ALA A 278 -8.18 -9.03 0.02
CA ALA A 278 -8.04 -10.48 -0.09
C ALA A 278 -9.26 -11.20 -0.69
N THR A 279 -10.43 -10.56 -0.73
CA THR A 279 -11.67 -11.21 -1.15
C THR A 279 -11.73 -11.40 -2.67
N SER A 280 -11.81 -12.66 -3.13
CA SER A 280 -11.83 -13.03 -4.56
C SER A 280 -13.12 -12.67 -5.31
N SER A 281 -14.25 -12.50 -4.61
CA SER A 281 -15.50 -12.01 -5.23
C SER A 281 -15.42 -10.54 -5.65
N LEU A 282 -14.40 -9.82 -5.16
CA LEU A 282 -14.10 -8.43 -5.49
C LEU A 282 -13.03 -8.33 -6.57
N ARG A 283 -13.01 -9.23 -7.58
CA ARG A 283 -12.28 -9.03 -8.86
C ARG A 283 -12.85 -7.82 -9.60
N TYR A 284 -12.71 -6.66 -8.99
CA TYR A 284 -13.05 -5.39 -9.56
C TYR A 284 -11.99 -5.08 -10.56
N ASN A 285 -12.41 -4.87 -11.79
CA ASN A 285 -11.52 -4.28 -12.75
C ASN A 285 -11.46 -2.77 -12.51
N TYR A 286 -10.33 -2.14 -12.83
CA TYR A 286 -10.27 -0.69 -12.92
C TYR A 286 -10.22 -0.27 -14.37
N ASN A 287 -10.66 0.97 -14.58
CA ASN A 287 -10.51 1.65 -15.84
C ASN A 287 -9.60 2.85 -15.59
N SER A 288 -8.57 2.99 -16.42
CA SER A 288 -7.68 4.16 -16.40
C SER A 288 -7.56 4.66 -17.83
N LYS A 289 -8.31 5.72 -18.17
CA LYS A 289 -8.33 6.29 -19.53
C LYS A 289 -6.96 6.81 -19.97
N ASN A 290 -6.14 7.22 -19.00
CA ASN A 290 -4.81 7.78 -19.22
C ASN A 290 -3.72 6.68 -19.32
N GLN A 291 -4.08 5.43 -19.07
CA GLN A 291 -3.24 4.24 -19.33
C GLN A 291 -3.90 3.28 -20.33
N ASP A 292 -4.99 3.71 -20.98
CA ASP A 292 -5.86 2.91 -21.87
C ASP A 292 -6.27 1.54 -21.27
N ILE A 293 -6.44 1.52 -19.96
CA ILE A 293 -6.89 0.35 -19.23
C ILE A 293 -8.40 0.31 -19.33
N THR A 294 -8.90 -0.65 -20.11
CA THR A 294 -10.30 -1.04 -20.12
C THR A 294 -10.42 -2.36 -19.39
N SER A 295 -10.86 -2.30 -18.14
CA SER A 295 -11.19 -3.49 -17.36
C SER A 295 -9.99 -4.40 -17.01
N GLU A 296 -8.87 -3.86 -16.52
CA GLU A 296 -7.79 -4.70 -15.94
C GLU A 296 -8.09 -5.07 -14.49
N PRO A 297 -7.71 -6.28 -14.03
CA PRO A 297 -7.79 -6.65 -12.62
C PRO A 297 -7.07 -5.64 -11.74
N ARG A 298 -7.72 -5.20 -10.66
CA ARG A 298 -7.16 -4.28 -9.64
C ARG A 298 -5.98 -4.86 -8.84
N GLY A 299 -5.54 -6.08 -9.14
CA GLY A 299 -4.44 -6.78 -8.49
C GLY A 299 -4.64 -8.29 -8.53
N ILE A 300 -3.63 -9.04 -8.08
CA ILE A 300 -3.78 -10.47 -7.76
C ILE A 300 -4.41 -10.54 -6.36
N THR A 301 -5.45 -11.33 -6.19
CA THR A 301 -6.15 -11.53 -4.90
C THR A 301 -5.15 -11.82 -3.78
N MET A 302 -5.21 -11.12 -2.64
CA MET A 302 -4.39 -11.44 -1.45
C MET A 302 -4.85 -12.70 -0.74
N SER A 303 -5.28 -13.73 -1.47
CA SER A 303 -5.73 -14.99 -0.86
C SER A 303 -4.64 -15.59 0.05
N PHE A 304 -3.39 -15.19 -0.12
CA PHE A 304 -2.30 -15.52 0.79
C PHE A 304 -2.38 -14.76 2.13
N SER A 305 -2.77 -13.48 2.23
CA SER A 305 -2.73 -12.74 3.51
C SER A 305 -3.80 -13.22 4.50
N SER A 306 -4.99 -13.57 4.01
CA SER A 306 -6.04 -14.20 4.82
C SER A 306 -5.63 -15.59 5.29
N LYS A 307 -4.99 -16.38 4.41
CA LYS A 307 -4.41 -17.69 4.75
C LYS A 307 -3.24 -17.56 5.72
N VAL A 308 -2.37 -16.56 5.56
CA VAL A 308 -1.23 -16.28 6.44
C VAL A 308 -1.74 -15.89 7.83
N ALA A 309 -2.69 -14.97 7.93
CA ALA A 309 -3.29 -14.60 9.22
C ALA A 309 -3.99 -15.80 9.90
N GLN A 310 -4.78 -16.59 9.17
CA GLN A 310 -5.44 -17.80 9.70
C GLN A 310 -4.42 -18.87 10.12
N ASN A 311 -3.39 -19.09 9.32
CA ASN A 311 -2.37 -20.10 9.61
C ASN A 311 -1.46 -19.66 10.77
N PHE A 312 -1.09 -18.38 10.87
CA PHE A 312 -0.32 -17.87 12.01
C PHE A 312 -1.14 -17.83 13.31
N GLN A 313 -2.43 -17.49 13.28
CA GLN A 313 -3.31 -17.64 14.44
C GLN A 313 -3.35 -19.10 14.92
N THR A 314 -3.45 -20.05 13.98
CA THR A 314 -3.39 -21.49 14.30
C THR A 314 -2.05 -21.87 14.94
N LEU A 315 -0.92 -21.35 14.45
CA LEU A 315 0.41 -21.63 15.01
C LEU A 315 0.67 -20.99 16.37
N SER A 316 0.18 -19.77 16.59
CA SER A 316 0.25 -19.12 17.90
C SER A 316 -0.53 -19.90 18.98
N THR A 317 -1.49 -20.74 18.55
CA THR A 317 -2.27 -21.63 19.43
C THR A 317 -1.56 -22.96 19.69
N TYR A 318 -0.60 -23.37 18.84
CA TYR A 318 0.10 -24.66 18.92
C TYR A 318 1.63 -24.52 18.71
N PRO A 319 2.38 -24.12 19.77
CA PRO A 319 3.81 -23.80 19.66
C PRO A 319 4.70 -24.97 19.23
N THR A 320 4.26 -26.22 19.38
CA THR A 320 5.05 -27.43 19.10
C THR A 320 5.17 -27.77 17.61
N LEU A 321 4.51 -27.03 16.71
CA LEU A 321 4.51 -27.28 15.26
C LEU A 321 5.41 -26.32 14.45
N HIS A 322 6.19 -25.45 15.10
CA HIS A 322 6.81 -24.28 14.48
C HIS A 322 7.77 -24.56 13.29
N ASN A 323 8.60 -25.61 13.33
CA ASN A 323 9.62 -25.82 12.28
C ASN A 323 9.07 -26.39 10.95
N ASP A 324 7.97 -27.16 10.98
CA ASP A 324 7.27 -27.64 9.77
C ASP A 324 6.29 -26.56 9.24
N ALA A 325 5.93 -25.60 10.09
CA ALA A 325 4.90 -24.63 9.82
C ALA A 325 5.33 -23.47 8.92
N THR A 326 6.54 -22.93 9.05
CA THR A 326 7.04 -21.88 8.14
C THR A 326 7.15 -22.42 6.72
N SER A 327 7.68 -23.63 6.56
CA SER A 327 7.75 -24.34 5.28
C SER A 327 6.36 -24.63 4.69
N ARG A 328 5.38 -25.00 5.52
CA ARG A 328 3.97 -25.18 5.11
C ARG A 328 3.26 -23.87 4.77
N ILE A 329 3.50 -22.80 5.51
CA ILE A 329 2.94 -21.48 5.22
C ILE A 329 3.51 -20.97 3.91
N VAL A 330 4.82 -21.02 3.74
CA VAL A 330 5.49 -20.65 2.48
C VAL A 330 4.99 -21.54 1.34
N SER A 331 4.82 -22.85 1.53
CA SER A 331 4.29 -23.73 0.47
C SER A 331 2.82 -23.44 0.14
N ILE A 332 1.96 -23.14 1.12
CA ILE A 332 0.55 -22.74 0.90
C ILE A 332 0.47 -21.38 0.20
N ILE A 333 1.37 -20.45 0.54
CA ILE A 333 1.47 -19.12 -0.11
C ILE A 333 1.92 -19.28 -1.56
N LEU A 334 2.96 -20.09 -1.82
CA LEU A 334 3.53 -20.29 -3.16
C LEU A 334 2.64 -21.17 -4.06
N SER A 335 1.97 -22.18 -3.51
CA SER A 335 1.06 -23.06 -4.26
C SER A 335 -0.28 -22.39 -4.59
N GLY A 336 -0.71 -21.39 -3.82
CA GLY A 336 -1.90 -20.58 -4.13
C GLY A 336 -1.68 -19.53 -5.23
N GLY A 337 -0.43 -19.26 -5.62
CA GLY A 337 -0.05 -18.27 -6.65
C GLY A 337 0.02 -18.81 -8.08
N ASN A 338 0.14 -20.13 -8.26
CA ASN A 338 0.08 -20.77 -9.58
C ASN A 338 -1.36 -21.18 -9.88
N GLY A 339 -2.10 -20.30 -10.56
CA GLY A 339 -3.31 -20.70 -11.27
C GLY A 339 -2.93 -21.69 -12.36
N ASN A 340 -2.98 -22.99 -12.03
CA ASN A 340 -2.82 -24.06 -13.00
C ASN A 340 -4.00 -23.96 -13.98
N SER A 341 -3.70 -23.60 -15.22
CA SER A 341 -4.58 -23.85 -16.35
C SER A 341 -4.62 -25.36 -16.55
N ASP A 342 -5.61 -26.03 -15.95
CA ASP A 342 -5.87 -27.42 -16.28
C ASP A 342 -7.33 -27.64 -16.67
N THR A 343 -7.43 -28.22 -17.85
CA THR A 343 -8.61 -28.55 -18.63
C THR A 343 -9.40 -29.70 -18.01
N GLY A 344 -10.72 -29.51 -17.89
CA GLY A 344 -11.73 -30.57 -18.01
C GLY A 344 -11.89 -31.53 -16.83
N GLY A 345 -13.10 -31.57 -16.25
CA GLY A 345 -13.50 -32.64 -15.34
C GLY A 345 -14.78 -32.34 -14.58
N ASN A 346 -15.90 -32.84 -15.09
CA ASN A 346 -17.24 -32.83 -14.49
C ASN A 346 -17.27 -33.29 -13.02
N GLY A 347 -18.08 -32.61 -12.19
CA GLY A 347 -18.61 -33.14 -10.93
C GLY A 347 -18.69 -32.11 -9.81
N THR A 348 -19.79 -31.36 -9.72
CA THR A 348 -20.13 -30.53 -8.56
C THR A 348 -20.77 -31.39 -7.46
N PRO A 349 -20.23 -31.42 -6.23
CA PRO A 349 -21.03 -31.63 -5.03
C PRO A 349 -21.57 -30.29 -4.56
N ASP A 350 -22.89 -30.21 -4.37
CA ASP A 350 -23.61 -29.05 -3.82
C ASP A 350 -22.98 -28.61 -2.49
N MET A 351 -22.28 -27.48 -2.53
CA MET A 351 -21.92 -26.70 -1.36
C MET A 351 -23.06 -25.71 -1.08
N PRO A 352 -23.47 -25.52 0.18
CA PRO A 352 -24.50 -24.55 0.52
C PRO A 352 -24.05 -23.16 0.07
N ILE A 353 -24.95 -22.48 -0.63
CA ILE A 353 -24.79 -21.10 -1.11
C ILE A 353 -24.53 -20.24 0.14
N GLU A 354 -23.27 -19.89 0.39
CA GLU A 354 -22.92 -18.82 1.32
C GLU A 354 -23.58 -17.54 0.79
N GLU A 355 -24.42 -16.94 1.62
CA GLU A 355 -25.11 -15.69 1.31
C GLU A 355 -24.09 -14.64 0.84
N GLU A 356 -24.33 -14.06 -0.34
CA GLU A 356 -23.49 -12.98 -0.85
C GLU A 356 -23.44 -11.82 0.16
N PRO A 357 -22.24 -11.33 0.55
CA PRO A 357 -22.16 -10.17 1.42
C PRO A 357 -22.77 -8.96 0.71
N THR A 358 -23.78 -8.39 1.35
CA THR A 358 -24.50 -7.20 0.90
C THR A 358 -23.52 -6.02 0.67
N SER A 359 -23.45 -5.53 -0.56
CA SER A 359 -22.83 -4.27 -1.01
C SER A 359 -21.34 -4.04 -0.66
N GLY A 360 -20.45 -4.58 -1.51
CA GLY A 360 -19.21 -3.94 -2.00
C GLY A 360 -18.29 -3.25 -0.99
N ALA A 361 -17.57 -4.02 -0.19
CA ALA A 361 -16.37 -3.51 0.49
C ALA A 361 -15.32 -3.06 -0.54
N GLY A 362 -14.53 -2.04 -0.20
CA GLY A 362 -13.43 -1.58 -1.05
C GLY A 362 -12.29 -1.08 -0.18
N HIS A 363 -11.08 -1.28 -0.68
CA HIS A 363 -9.85 -0.98 0.02
C HIS A 363 -9.24 0.35 -0.47
N VAL A 364 -8.19 0.85 0.18
CA VAL A 364 -7.25 1.84 -0.37
C VAL A 364 -6.27 1.09 -1.28
N PRO A 365 -5.62 1.67 -2.31
CA PRO A 365 -4.47 1.02 -2.94
C PRO A 365 -3.43 0.58 -1.91
N ILE A 366 -2.95 -0.67 -1.96
CA ILE A 366 -2.07 -1.25 -0.95
C ILE A 366 -0.76 -1.71 -1.58
N LEU A 367 0.36 -1.28 -0.99
CA LEU A 367 1.65 -1.96 -1.08
C LEU A 367 1.85 -2.75 0.21
N LEU A 368 1.69 -4.07 0.15
CA LEU A 368 1.93 -4.96 1.28
C LEU A 368 3.33 -5.56 1.17
N VAL A 369 4.07 -5.50 2.28
CA VAL A 369 5.29 -6.27 2.55
C VAL A 369 5.01 -7.21 3.72
N VAL A 370 5.38 -8.48 3.59
CA VAL A 370 5.37 -9.44 4.70
C VAL A 370 6.76 -10.02 4.87
N THR A 371 7.28 -9.97 6.09
CA THR A 371 8.54 -10.60 6.46
C THR A 371 8.27 -11.75 7.42
N ILE A 372 8.88 -12.91 7.17
CA ILE A 372 8.78 -14.08 8.02
C ILE A 372 10.19 -14.47 8.41
N ASN A 373 10.55 -14.33 9.68
CA ASN A 373 11.87 -14.69 10.19
C ASN A 373 11.82 -16.15 10.69
N ASP A 374 12.70 -16.99 10.14
CA ASP A 374 12.98 -18.31 10.72
C ASP A 374 13.57 -18.14 12.11
N GLU A 375 13.20 -18.99 13.08
CA GLU A 375 13.94 -19.01 14.35
C GLU A 375 15.40 -19.39 14.07
N PRO A 376 16.38 -18.78 14.78
CA PRO A 376 17.74 -19.28 14.72
C PRO A 376 17.70 -20.75 15.17
N SER A 377 18.13 -21.66 14.30
CA SER A 377 18.28 -23.06 14.65
C SER A 377 19.17 -23.16 15.88
N THR A 378 18.59 -23.54 17.02
CA THR A 378 19.31 -23.91 18.23
C THR A 378 19.95 -25.29 18.02
N SER A 379 20.87 -25.37 17.07
CA SER A 379 21.74 -26.52 16.90
C SER A 379 23.15 -26.10 17.32
N ASP A 380 23.42 -26.28 18.62
CA ASP A 380 24.77 -26.43 19.17
C ASP A 380 25.40 -27.76 18.71
#